data_AF-A0A3A5IGH5-F1
#
_entry.id   AF-A0A3A5IGH5-F1
#
_cell.length_a   1.000
_cell.length_b   1.000
_cell.length_c   1.000
_cell.angle_alpha   90.00
_cell.angle_beta   90.00
_cell.angle_gamma   90.00
#
_symmetry.space_group_name_H-M   'P 1'
#
loop_
_entity.id
_entity.type
_entity.pdbx_description
1 polymer ?
#
loop_
_entity_poly.entity_id
_entity_poly.type
_entity_poly.pdbx_seq_one_letter_code
_entity_poly.pdbx_strand_id
1 'polypeptide(L)' 'MAENKDKKMTVEEAGRKGGEATARNHDKEFYQEIGRKGGEATAENHGKEFYEEIGEKGGNARAEQRESNE' A
#
# COMPACT_ATOMS: atom_id res chain seq x y z
N MET A 1 -35.18 -27.38 1.13
CA MET A 1 -33.79 -26.90 1.04
C MET A 1 -33.40 -26.29 2.37
N ALA A 2 -32.44 -26.87 3.10
CA ALA A 2 -31.92 -26.28 4.32
C ALA A 2 -30.65 -25.49 3.98
N GLU A 3 -30.81 -24.18 3.84
CA GLU A 3 -29.71 -23.22 3.72
C GLU A 3 -29.00 -23.03 5.07
N ASN A 4 -27.75 -22.57 4.97
CA ASN A 4 -26.84 -22.15 6.06
C ASN A 4 -26.09 -23.26 6.80
N LYS A 5 -25.06 -23.80 6.13
CA LYS A 5 -23.83 -24.23 6.81
C LYS A 5 -22.77 -23.15 6.61
N ASP A 6 -22.56 -22.36 7.66
CA ASP A 6 -21.31 -21.70 8.02
C ASP A 6 -20.49 -21.11 6.85
N LYS A 7 -20.92 -19.95 6.35
CA LYS A 7 -20.02 -19.08 5.57
C LYS A 7 -18.97 -18.48 6.51
N LYS A 8 -17.95 -19.28 6.84
CA LYS A 8 -16.77 -18.83 7.57
C LYS A 8 -16.11 -17.73 6.75
N MET A 9 -16.02 -16.52 7.32
CA MET A 9 -15.38 -15.37 6.67
C MET A 9 -13.94 -15.74 6.30
N THR A 10 -13.54 -15.47 5.05
CA THR A 10 -12.16 -15.69 4.61
C THR A 10 -11.24 -14.60 5.18
N VAL A 11 -9.93 -14.85 5.22
CA VAL A 11 -8.93 -13.85 5.66
C VAL A 11 -8.98 -12.61 4.77
N GLU A 12 -9.14 -12.80 3.46
CA GLU A 12 -9.30 -11.71 2.50
C GLU A 12 -10.57 -10.90 2.78
N GLU A 13 -11.69 -11.57 3.03
CA GLU A 13 -12.96 -10.89 3.32
C GLU A 13 -12.90 -10.12 4.65
N ALA A 14 -12.21 -10.67 5.66
CA ALA A 14 -11.94 -10.00 6.92
C ALA A 14 -11.04 -8.77 6.74
N GLY A 15 -9.96 -8.89 5.95
CA GLY A 15 -9.06 -7.78 5.64
C GLY A 15 -9.77 -6.65 4.91
N ARG A 16 -10.58 -6.97 3.90
CA ARG A 16 -11.41 -5.99 3.20
C ARG A 16 -12.38 -5.28 4.14
N LYS A 17 -13.13 -6.03 4.96
CA LYS A 17 -14.09 -5.46 5.92
C LYS A 17 -13.40 -4.56 6.95
N GLY A 18 -12.22 -4.95 7.43
CA GLY A 18 -11.40 -4.13 8.32
C GLY A 18 -10.97 -2.82 7.66
N GLY A 19 -10.46 -2.88 6.42
CA GLY A 19 -10.08 -1.70 5.66
C GLY A 19 -11.26 -0.75 5.39
N GLU A 20 -12.42 -1.28 5.01
CA GLU A 20 -13.64 -0.51 4.82
C GLU A 20 -14.11 0.16 6.12
N ALA A 21 -14.04 -0.54 7.26
CA ALA A 21 -14.38 0.04 8.55
C ALA A 21 -13.43 1.17 8.93
N THR A 22 -12.12 1.00 8.76
CA THR A 22 -11.12 2.04 8.99
C THR A 22 -11.37 3.25 8.10
N ALA A 23 -11.61 3.04 6.80
CA ALA A 23 -11.86 4.12 5.85
C ALA A 23 -13.13 4.94 6.13
N ARG A 24 -14.14 4.34 6.77
CA ARG A 24 -15.37 5.06 7.18
C ARG A 24 -15.18 5.90 8.45
N ASN A 25 -14.25 5.52 9.32
CA ASN A 25 -14.07 6.14 10.64
C ASN A 25 -12.95 7.19 10.69
N HIS A 26 -12.13 7.26 9.64
CA HIS A 26 -10.96 8.14 9.61
C HIS A 26 -11.00 9.07 8.40
N ASP A 27 -10.38 10.24 8.56
CA ASP A 27 -10.34 11.30 7.57
C ASP A 27 -8.95 11.42 6.92
N LYS A 28 -8.78 12.45 6.09
CA LYS A 28 -7.53 12.70 5.36
C LYS A 28 -6.34 12.90 6.31
N GLU A 29 -6.53 13.61 7.42
CA GLU A 29 -5.45 13.95 8.35
C GLU A 29 -4.88 12.69 9.00
N PHE A 30 -5.74 11.72 9.35
CA PHE A 30 -5.31 10.41 9.87
C PHE A 30 -4.33 9.70 8.92
N TYR A 31 -4.65 9.59 7.63
CA TYR A 31 -3.79 8.92 6.67
C TYR A 31 -2.52 9.72 6.36
N GLN A 32 -2.59 11.05 6.40
CA GLN A 32 -1.42 11.92 6.26
C GLN A 32 -0.43 11.72 7.40
N GLU A 33 -0.92 11.62 8.64
CA GLU A 33 -0.07 11.35 9.80
C GLU A 33 0.61 9.98 9.70
N ILE A 34 -0.12 8.94 9.28
CA ILE A 34 0.45 7.61 9.03
C ILE A 34 1.53 7.67 7.95
N GLY A 35 1.25 8.35 6.84
CA GLY A 35 2.22 8.53 5.76
C GLY A 35 3.48 9.28 6.21
N ARG A 36 3.32 10.33 7.02
CA ARG A 36 4.45 11.08 7.61
C ARG A 36 5.30 10.19 8.50
N LYS A 37 4.68 9.47 9.44
CA LYS A 37 5.41 8.55 10.34
C LYS A 37 6.16 7.47 9.57
N GLY A 38 5.55 6.90 8.53
CA GLY A 38 6.20 5.91 7.68
C GLY A 38 7.40 6.50 6.91
N GLY A 39 7.27 7.73 6.41
CA GLY A 39 8.36 8.45 5.74
C GLY A 39 9.51 8.79 6.69
N GLU A 40 9.20 9.28 7.88
CA GLU A 40 10.18 9.57 8.95
C GLU A 40 10.95 8.30 9.32
N ALA A 41 10.25 7.21 9.65
CA ALA A 41 10.88 5.94 9.97
C ALA A 41 11.77 5.41 8.83
N THR A 42 11.34 5.57 7.57
CA THR A 42 12.16 5.18 6.41
C THR A 42 13.43 6.05 6.33
N ALA A 43 13.30 7.36 6.49
CA ALA A 43 14.43 8.30 6.42
C ALA A 43 15.44 8.09 7.57
N GLU A 44 14.97 7.69 8.75
CA GLU A 44 15.84 7.35 9.89
C GLU A 44 16.63 6.06 9.65
N ASN A 45 16.06 5.09 8.94
CA ASN A 45 16.67 3.76 8.73
C ASN A 45 17.51 3.65 7.45
N HIS A 46 17.39 4.60 6.51
CA HIS A 46 18.01 4.50 5.19
C HIS A 46 18.88 5.70 4.83
N GLY A 47 20.05 5.42 4.22
CA GLY A 47 20.98 6.42 3.72
C GLY A 47 20.75 6.82 2.26
N LYS A 48 21.65 7.64 1.72
CA LYS A 48 21.57 8.18 0.34
C LYS A 48 21.43 7.10 -0.74
N GLU A 49 22.20 6.02 -0.63
CA GLU A 49 22.25 4.93 -1.62
C GLU A 49 20.88 4.27 -1.83
N PHE A 50 20.07 4.15 -0.77
CA PHE A 50 18.71 3.61 -0.85
C PHE A 50 17.81 4.44 -1.78
N TYR A 51 17.88 5.76 -1.66
CA TYR A 51 17.08 6.66 -2.50
C TYR A 51 17.62 6.74 -3.93
N GLU A 52 18.93 6.62 -4.11
CA GLU A 52 19.55 6.51 -5.43
C GLU A 52 19.05 5.26 -6.17
N GLU A 53 19.04 4.10 -5.50
CA GLU A 53 18.54 2.85 -6.07
C GLU A 53 17.04 2.94 -6.44
N ILE A 54 16.21 3.52 -5.57
CA ILE A 54 14.79 3.74 -5.87
C ILE A 54 14.62 4.65 -7.08
N GLY A 55 15.41 5.72 -7.17
CA GLY A 55 15.42 6.63 -8.31
C GLY A 55 15.80 5.94 -9.62
N GLU A 56 16.86 5.12 -9.59
CA GLU A 56 17.31 4.33 -10.73
C GLU A 56 16.22 3.36 -11.20
N LYS A 57 15.64 2.57 -10.28
CA LYS A 57 14.55 1.65 -10.58
C LYS A 57 13.35 2.36 -11.20
N GLY A 58 12.99 3.54 -10.66
CA GLY A 58 11.92 4.37 -11.22
C GLY A 58 12.21 4.87 -12.63
N GLY A 59 13.47 5.26 -12.89
CA GLY A 59 13.92 5.67 -14.22
C GLY A 59 13.89 4.52 -15.24
N ASN A 60 14.41 3.35 -14.86
CA ASN A 60 14.42 2.16 -15.71
C ASN A 60 12.99 1.71 -16.06
N ALA A 61 12.09 1.64 -15.07
CA ALA A 61 10.69 1.29 -15.31
C ALA A 61 10.00 2.25 -16.30
N ARG A 62 10.37 3.54 -16.29
CA ARG A 62 9.86 4.52 -17.26
C ARG A 62 10.45 4.35 -18.65
N ALA A 63 11.72 3.96 -18.75
CA ALA A 63 12.38 3.66 -20.01
C ALA A 63 11.77 2.41 -20.66
N GLU A 64 11.64 1.32 -19.90
CA GLU A 64 11.03 0.06 -20.37
C GLU A 64 9.59 0.26 -20.85
N GLN A 65 8.80 1.09 -20.14
CA GLN A 65 7.44 1.46 -20.56
C GLN A 65 7.40 2.20 -21.90
N ARG A 66 8.43 2.99 -22.22
CA ARG A 66 8.52 3.70 -23.50
C ARG A 66 8.91 2.76 -24.62
N GLU A 67 9.92 1.93 -24.41
CA GLU A 67 10.37 0.93 -25.40
C GLU A 67 9.29 -0.12 -25.71
N SER A 68 8.45 -0.47 -24.73
CA SER A 68 7.34 -1.42 -24.93
C SER A 68 6.17 -0.84 -25.74
N ASN A 69 6.11 0.48 -25.88
CA ASN A 69 5.05 1.20 -26.59
C ASN A 69 5.47 1.63 -28.01
N GLU A 70 6.71 1.34 -28.41
CA GLU A 70 7.26 1.54 -29.77
C GLU A 70 7.26 0.22 -30.55
#